data_AF-A0A961IUP2-F1
#
_entry.id   AF-A0A961IUP2-F1
#
_cell.length_a   1.000
_cell.length_b   1.000
_cell.length_c   1.000
_cell.angle_alpha   90.00
_cell.angle_beta   90.00
_cell.angle_gamma   90.00
#
_symmetry.space_group_name_H-M   'P 1'
#
loop_
_entity.id
_entity.type
_entity.pdbx_description
1 polymer ?
#
loop_
_entity_poly.entity_id
_entity_poly.type
_entity_poly.pdbx_seq_one_letter_code
_entity_poly.pdbx_strand_id
1 'polypeptide(L)'
;MQQSFLKGFLKSGLVALTLVAAAPAAAGGSFGVTITAQNGQERRAISRFLRIYAASSAAAEVIQKGEGNAAAIAQTGRGNRAVVSQQGDGHSATVTQSGRGNRLGVFQFGQGTAVDVDQSGRRGATLVFTGGW
;
A
#
# COMPACT_ATOMS: atom_id res chain seq x y z
N MET A 1 1.82 19.45 -9.29
CA MET A 1 3.10 18.76 -8.99
C MET A 1 2.97 17.24 -8.83
N GLN A 2 1.78 16.68 -8.52
CA GLN A 2 1.58 15.23 -8.32
C GLN A 2 1.58 14.35 -9.59
N GLN A 3 1.25 14.89 -10.77
CA GLN A 3 1.09 14.13 -12.02
C GLN A 3 2.43 13.75 -12.71
N SER A 4 3.54 14.42 -12.36
CA SER A 4 4.85 14.22 -13.01
C SER A 4 5.60 12.98 -12.50
N PHE A 5 5.39 12.63 -11.22
CA PHE A 5 6.15 11.57 -10.54
C PHE A 5 5.63 10.16 -10.80
N LEU A 6 4.35 10.00 -11.17
CA LEU A 6 3.79 8.72 -11.61
C LEU A 6 4.49 8.22 -12.89
N LYS A 7 4.87 9.13 -13.79
CA LYS A 7 5.54 8.81 -15.07
C LYS A 7 6.98 8.30 -14.88
N GLY A 8 7.64 8.70 -13.79
CA GLY A 8 8.97 8.19 -13.44
C GLY A 8 8.94 6.73 -13.00
N PHE A 9 7.90 6.32 -12.29
CA PHE A 9 7.74 4.94 -11.80
C PHE A 9 7.35 3.95 -12.92
N LEU A 10 6.57 4.39 -13.91
CA LEU A 10 6.18 3.56 -15.06
C LEU A 10 7.35 3.18 -15.98
N LYS A 11 8.45 3.95 -15.99
CA LYS A 11 9.60 3.71 -16.88
C LYS A 11 10.59 2.66 -16.36
N SER A 12 10.49 2.22 -15.10
CA SER A 12 11.50 1.35 -14.47
C SER A 12 11.11 -0.14 -14.37
N GLY A 13 10.12 -0.62 -15.14
CA GLY A 13 9.78 -2.05 -15.17
C GLY A 13 9.02 -2.57 -13.94
N LEU A 14 8.41 -1.66 -13.19
CA LEU A 14 7.74 -1.96 -11.93
C LEU A 14 6.23 -2.06 -12.12
N VAL A 15 5.71 -3.09 -12.80
CA VAL A 15 4.26 -3.18 -13.02
C VAL A 15 3.74 -4.62 -13.08
N ALA A 16 3.06 -5.06 -12.02
CA ALA A 16 1.94 -5.99 -12.13
C ALA A 16 0.65 -5.15 -12.01
N LEU A 17 0.13 -4.67 -13.13
CA LEU A 17 -1.08 -3.84 -13.17
C LEU A 17 -2.29 -4.74 -13.36
N THR A 18 -2.92 -5.14 -12.25
CA THR A 18 -4.26 -5.73 -12.29
C THR A 18 -5.28 -4.58 -12.27
N LEU A 19 -5.61 -4.04 -13.44
CA LEU A 19 -6.74 -3.12 -13.60
C LEU A 19 -8.04 -3.90 -13.44
N VAL A 20 -8.70 -3.80 -12.28
CA VAL A 20 -10.16 -4.04 -12.20
C VAL A 20 -10.83 -2.73 -12.51
N ALA A 21 -11.23 -2.54 -13.77
CA ALA A 21 -12.10 -1.44 -14.16
C ALA A 21 -13.55 -1.89 -13.98
N ALA A 22 -14.20 -1.49 -12.88
CA ALA A 22 -15.64 -1.64 -12.74
C ALA A 22 -16.36 -0.55 -13.55
N ALA A 23 -17.38 -0.96 -14.32
CA ALA A 23 -18.16 -0.20 -15.29
C ALA A 23 -18.77 1.12 -14.74
N PRO A 24 -19.14 2.09 -15.61
CA PRO A 24 -19.59 3.40 -15.15
C PRO A 24 -21.02 3.35 -14.58
N ALA A 25 -21.21 4.08 -13.48
CA ALA A 25 -22.46 4.63 -12.97
C ALA A 25 -23.59 3.64 -12.58
N ALA A 26 -23.33 2.77 -11.60
CA ALA A 26 -24.26 2.41 -10.52
C ALA A 26 -23.57 1.39 -9.59
N ALA A 27 -23.46 1.71 -8.30
CA ALA A 27 -22.98 0.86 -7.20
C ALA A 27 -21.47 0.49 -7.15
N GLY A 28 -20.72 1.17 -6.25
CA GLY A 28 -19.62 0.57 -5.49
C GLY A 28 -18.44 0.03 -6.30
N GLY A 29 -17.99 0.77 -7.30
CA GLY A 29 -16.80 0.40 -8.07
C GLY A 29 -15.54 0.52 -7.23
N SER A 30 -14.55 -0.33 -7.45
CA SER A 30 -13.22 -0.18 -6.85
C SER A 30 -12.11 -0.44 -7.84
N PHE A 31 -10.97 0.21 -7.64
CA PHE A 31 -9.72 -0.07 -8.33
C PHE A 31 -8.67 -0.58 -7.35
N GLY A 32 -7.75 -1.39 -7.83
CA GLY A 32 -6.61 -1.88 -7.07
C GLY A 32 -5.35 -1.86 -7.92
N VAL A 33 -4.23 -1.42 -7.36
CA VAL A 33 -2.90 -1.44 -7.98
C VAL A 33 -1.92 -1.98 -6.94
N THR A 34 -1.30 -3.11 -7.25
CA THR A 34 -0.28 -3.72 -6.39
C THR A 34 1.07 -3.64 -7.07
N ILE A 35 2.06 -3.13 -6.34
CA ILE A 35 3.42 -2.92 -6.80
C ILE A 35 4.33 -3.74 -5.90
N THR A 36 4.89 -4.83 -6.42
CA THR A 36 5.87 -5.66 -5.69
C THR A 36 7.25 -5.49 -6.32
N ALA A 37 8.24 -5.19 -5.49
CA ALA A 37 9.63 -5.08 -5.91
C ALA A 37 10.18 -6.45 -6.32
N GLN A 38 10.78 -6.51 -7.51
CA GLN A 38 11.43 -7.67 -8.10
C GLN A 38 12.94 -7.66 -7.86
N ASN A 39 13.53 -6.50 -7.56
CA ASN A 39 14.96 -6.36 -7.35
C ASN A 39 15.36 -5.42 -6.19
N GLY A 40 16.65 -5.43 -5.85
CA GLY A 40 17.19 -4.64 -4.75
C GLY A 40 17.13 -3.13 -4.96
N GLN A 41 17.07 -2.64 -6.20
CA GLN A 41 16.94 -1.21 -6.50
C GLN A 41 15.51 -0.72 -6.22
N GLU A 42 14.50 -1.45 -6.70
CA GLU A 42 13.09 -1.17 -6.47
C GLU A 42 12.73 -1.22 -4.99
N ARG A 43 13.28 -2.20 -4.26
CA ARG A 43 13.14 -2.26 -2.80
C ARG A 43 13.63 -0.99 -2.12
N ARG A 44 14.72 -0.38 -2.60
CA ARG A 44 15.24 0.89 -2.07
C ARG A 44 14.33 2.06 -2.43
N ALA A 45 13.79 2.08 -3.65
CA ALA A 45 12.82 3.09 -4.07
C ALA A 45 11.55 3.05 -3.19
N ILE A 46 10.95 1.87 -3.02
CA ILE A 46 9.80 1.67 -2.12
C ILE A 46 10.15 2.03 -0.67
N SER A 47 11.34 1.64 -0.19
CA SER A 47 11.78 2.01 1.16
C SER A 47 11.89 3.52 1.37
N ARG A 48 12.30 4.26 0.35
CA ARG A 48 12.40 5.72 0.40
C ARG A 48 11.02 6.34 0.35
N PHE A 49 10.17 5.84 -0.54
CA PHE A 49 8.78 6.26 -0.64
C PHE A 49 8.06 6.13 0.71
N LEU A 50 8.10 4.95 1.34
CA LEU A 50 7.49 4.72 2.64
C LEU A 50 8.07 5.60 3.75
N ARG A 51 9.37 5.91 3.70
CA ARG A 51 10.01 6.83 4.66
C ARG A 51 9.55 8.26 4.51
N ILE A 52 9.40 8.72 3.27
CA ILE A 52 8.94 10.08 2.98
C ILE A 52 7.45 10.20 3.31
N TYR A 53 6.66 9.17 2.99
CA TYR A 53 5.22 9.18 3.19
C TYR A 53 4.84 9.14 4.67
N ALA A 54 5.39 8.18 5.41
CA ALA A 54 4.99 7.97 6.80
C ALA A 54 5.54 9.06 7.73
N ALA A 55 6.52 9.85 7.28
CA ALA A 55 7.24 10.89 8.05
C ALA A 55 7.92 10.39 9.36
N SER A 56 7.53 9.24 9.88
CA SER A 56 8.05 8.56 11.06
C SER A 56 9.03 7.45 10.67
N SER A 57 9.96 7.21 11.59
CA SER A 57 10.86 6.07 11.50
C SER A 57 10.22 4.76 12.00
N ALA A 58 8.93 4.79 12.35
CA ALA A 58 8.19 3.67 12.91
C ALA A 58 8.25 2.40 12.05
N ALA A 59 8.26 1.25 12.74
CA ALA A 59 8.20 -0.06 12.11
C ALA A 59 6.77 -0.38 11.62
N ALA A 60 5.75 0.16 12.27
CA ALA A 60 4.36 0.06 11.88
C ALA A 60 3.71 1.43 12.04
N GLU A 61 2.95 1.87 11.04
CA GLU A 61 2.26 3.15 11.09
C GLU A 61 0.90 3.05 10.42
N VAL A 62 -0.11 3.65 11.06
CA VAL A 62 -1.48 3.73 10.57
C VAL A 62 -1.86 5.21 10.54
N ILE A 63 -2.26 5.68 9.35
CA ILE A 63 -2.76 7.05 9.12
C ILE A 63 -4.19 6.91 8.62
N GLN A 64 -5.16 7.44 9.37
CA GLN A 64 -6.57 7.39 9.01
C GLN A 64 -7.14 8.80 8.93
N LYS A 65 -7.85 9.10 7.85
CA LYS A 65 -8.54 10.37 7.66
C LYS A 65 -9.92 10.11 7.07
N GLY A 66 -10.95 10.30 7.90
CA GLY A 66 -12.36 10.01 7.60
C GLY A 66 -13.00 9.22 8.74
N GLU A 67 -14.21 8.72 8.53
CA GLU A 67 -15.02 8.04 9.54
C GLU A 67 -15.14 6.53 9.27
N GLY A 68 -15.30 5.73 10.34
CA GLY A 68 -15.54 4.28 10.20
C GLY A 68 -14.38 3.46 9.61
N ASN A 69 -13.15 3.98 9.62
CA ASN A 69 -11.98 3.27 9.13
C ASN A 69 -11.37 2.33 10.20
N ALA A 70 -10.96 1.13 9.80
CA ALA A 70 -10.27 0.15 10.65
C ALA A 70 -8.94 -0.28 10.00
N ALA A 71 -7.87 -0.34 10.79
CA ALA A 71 -6.58 -0.81 10.33
C ALA A 71 -5.83 -1.60 11.41
N ALA A 72 -5.26 -2.73 11.02
CA ALA A 72 -4.45 -3.59 11.88
C ALA A 72 -3.14 -3.94 11.19
N ILE A 73 -2.02 -3.85 11.93
CA ILE A 73 -0.69 -4.25 11.46
C ILE A 73 -0.12 -5.27 12.46
N ALA A 74 0.08 -6.50 12.00
CA ALA A 74 0.77 -7.56 12.71
C ALA A 74 2.15 -7.82 12.08
N GLN A 75 3.23 -7.64 12.84
CA GLN A 75 4.60 -7.89 12.36
C GLN A 75 5.29 -8.94 13.21
N THR A 76 5.75 -10.01 12.58
CA THR A 76 6.56 -11.06 13.22
C THR A 76 7.95 -11.09 12.59
N GLY A 77 8.99 -10.99 13.42
CA GLY A 77 10.39 -10.99 12.99
C GLY A 77 11.09 -9.63 13.18
N ARG A 78 12.16 -9.35 12.42
CA ARG A 78 13.03 -8.18 12.69
C ARG A 78 13.18 -7.24 11.49
N GLY A 79 13.07 -5.93 11.76
CA GLY A 79 13.34 -4.87 10.79
C GLY A 79 12.32 -4.76 9.66
N ASN A 80 11.09 -5.23 9.90
CA ASN A 80 9.96 -5.04 8.98
C ASN A 80 9.46 -3.59 9.09
N ARG A 81 8.87 -3.09 8.02
CA ARG A 81 8.20 -1.80 7.97
C ARG A 81 6.85 -1.95 7.29
N ALA A 82 5.79 -1.48 7.92
CA ALA A 82 4.44 -1.43 7.37
C ALA A 82 3.86 -0.03 7.55
N VAL A 83 3.16 0.46 6.53
CA VAL A 83 2.41 1.71 6.56
C VAL A 83 1.03 1.42 6.01
N VAL A 84 -0.02 1.82 6.72
CA VAL A 84 -1.40 1.80 6.24
C VAL A 84 -1.91 3.23 6.24
N SER A 85 -2.40 3.71 5.11
CA SER A 85 -3.05 5.00 4.98
C SER A 85 -4.44 4.84 4.42
N GLN A 86 -5.44 5.33 5.13
CA GLN A 86 -6.84 5.29 4.73
C GLN A 86 -7.37 6.72 4.66
N GLN A 87 -7.85 7.13 3.49
CA GLN A 87 -8.41 8.46 3.26
C GLN A 87 -9.79 8.36 2.61
N GLY A 88 -10.83 8.57 3.40
CA GLY A 88 -12.20 8.23 3.02
C GLY A 88 -12.93 7.55 4.17
N ASP A 89 -14.11 6.97 3.93
CA ASP A 89 -14.91 6.35 4.98
C ASP A 89 -15.11 4.83 4.76
N GLY A 90 -15.27 4.10 5.86
CA GLY A 90 -15.57 2.67 5.85
C GLY A 90 -14.46 1.77 5.30
N HIS A 91 -13.19 2.20 5.33
CA HIS A 91 -12.07 1.36 4.89
C HIS A 91 -11.68 0.34 5.95
N SER A 92 -11.27 -0.86 5.52
CA SER A 92 -10.64 -1.87 6.39
C SER A 92 -9.30 -2.30 5.80
N ALA A 93 -8.26 -2.37 6.62
CA ALA A 93 -6.95 -2.92 6.25
C ALA A 93 -6.41 -3.87 7.32
N THR A 94 -6.06 -5.08 6.93
CA THR A 94 -5.23 -5.98 7.74
C THR A 94 -3.91 -6.21 7.02
N VAL A 95 -2.81 -5.99 7.74
CA VAL A 95 -1.46 -6.21 7.25
C VAL A 95 -0.76 -7.18 8.16
N THR A 96 -0.36 -8.33 7.61
CA THR A 96 0.48 -9.30 8.30
C THR A 96 1.84 -9.36 7.61
N GLN A 97 2.93 -9.11 8.33
CA GLN A 97 4.29 -9.27 7.81
C GLN A 97 5.08 -10.26 8.65
N SER A 98 5.52 -11.36 8.05
CA SER A 98 6.36 -12.36 8.71
C SER A 98 7.75 -12.43 8.06
N GLY A 99 8.81 -12.45 8.88
CA GLY A 99 10.20 -12.60 8.43
C GLY A 99 11.08 -11.39 8.69
N ARG A 100 12.02 -11.08 7.78
CA ARG A 100 13.08 -10.09 8.05
C ARG A 100 13.23 -9.06 6.94
N GLY A 101 13.13 -7.79 7.31
CA GLY A 101 13.43 -6.67 6.43
C GLY A 101 12.35 -6.36 5.37
N ASN A 102 11.12 -6.83 5.58
CA ASN A 102 10.01 -6.62 4.66
C ASN A 102 9.50 -5.17 4.72
N ARG A 103 8.94 -4.67 3.63
CA ARG A 103 8.41 -3.31 3.49
C ARG A 103 7.02 -3.37 2.86
N LEU A 104 5.99 -2.94 3.56
CA LEU A 104 4.64 -2.86 3.04
C LEU A 104 4.12 -1.43 3.14
N GLY A 105 3.39 -0.99 2.12
CA GLY A 105 2.52 0.17 2.18
C GLY A 105 1.13 -0.19 1.66
N VAL A 106 0.08 0.16 2.37
CA VAL A 106 -1.31 0.06 1.93
C VAL A 106 -1.90 1.47 1.90
N PHE A 107 -2.52 1.85 0.80
CA PHE A 107 -3.13 3.16 0.58
C PHE A 107 -4.55 2.97 0.07
N GLN A 108 -5.53 3.33 0.87
CA GLN A 108 -6.94 3.22 0.56
C GLN A 108 -7.56 4.60 0.41
N PHE A 109 -8.34 4.80 -0.64
CA PHE A 109 -9.00 6.07 -0.93
C PHE A 109 -10.50 5.88 -1.19
N GLY A 110 -11.32 6.89 -0.89
CA GLY A 110 -12.73 6.92 -1.27
C GLY A 110 -13.65 6.22 -0.28
N GLN A 111 -14.37 5.17 -0.67
CA GLN A 111 -15.35 4.53 0.20
C GLN A 111 -15.25 2.99 0.17
N GLY A 112 -15.40 2.36 1.34
CA GLY A 112 -15.78 0.94 1.46
C GLY A 112 -14.79 -0.09 0.93
N THR A 113 -13.49 0.21 0.88
CA THR A 113 -12.49 -0.77 0.42
C THR A 113 -11.95 -1.63 1.58
N ALA A 114 -11.78 -2.92 1.33
CA ALA A 114 -11.16 -3.86 2.26
C ALA A 114 -9.87 -4.41 1.65
N VAL A 115 -8.78 -4.34 2.41
CA VAL A 115 -7.46 -4.84 1.99
C VAL A 115 -6.95 -5.81 3.03
N ASP A 116 -6.56 -7.00 2.60
CA ASP A 116 -5.78 -7.93 3.39
C ASP A 116 -4.46 -8.20 2.66
N VAL A 117 -3.34 -7.98 3.36
CA VAL A 117 -2.01 -8.23 2.80
C VAL A 117 -1.19 -9.07 3.77
N ASP A 118 -0.88 -10.29 3.33
CA ASP A 118 0.14 -11.12 3.94
C ASP A 118 1.44 -11.01 3.15
N GLN A 119 2.49 -10.53 3.81
CA GLN A 119 3.84 -10.46 3.25
C GLN A 119 4.81 -11.28 4.10
N SER A 120 4.99 -12.53 3.68
CA SER A 120 5.96 -13.45 4.25
C SER A 120 7.29 -13.42 3.48
N GLY A 121 8.42 -13.63 4.19
CA GLY A 121 9.73 -13.85 3.59
C GLY A 121 10.83 -12.87 4.03
N ARG A 122 11.89 -12.75 3.21
CA ARG A 122 13.06 -11.90 3.50
C ARG A 122 13.17 -10.79 2.46
N ARG A 123 13.22 -9.54 2.93
CA ARG A 123 13.47 -8.34 2.12
C ARG A 123 12.46 -8.07 1.00
N GLY A 124 11.24 -8.58 1.08
CA GLY A 124 10.20 -8.21 0.12
C GLY A 124 9.80 -6.74 0.27
N ALA A 125 9.34 -6.10 -0.80
CA ALA A 125 8.72 -4.78 -0.71
C ALA A 125 7.48 -4.69 -1.60
N THR A 126 6.34 -4.34 -1.03
CA THR A 126 5.06 -4.26 -1.74
C THR A 126 4.32 -2.97 -1.37
N LEU A 127 3.70 -2.32 -2.35
CA LEU A 127 2.78 -1.21 -2.17
C LEU A 127 1.42 -1.61 -2.76
N VAL A 128 0.35 -1.40 -2.02
CA VAL A 128 -1.02 -1.65 -2.46
C VAL A 128 -1.75 -0.32 -2.44
N PHE A 129 -2.32 0.07 -3.58
CA PHE A 129 -3.19 1.22 -3.71
C PHE A 129 -4.57 0.71 -4.10
N THR A 130 -5.60 1.12 -3.37
CA THR A 130 -6.98 0.82 -3.77
C THR A 130 -7.86 2.03 -3.51
N GLY A 131 -8.93 2.17 -4.27
CA GLY A 131 -9.97 3.12 -3.92
C GLY A 131 -11.33 2.72 -4.46
N GLY A 132 -12.38 3.18 -3.77
CA GLY A 132 -13.76 2.93 -4.13
C GLY A 132 -14.56 4.23 -4.27
N TRP A 133 -15.65 4.21 -5.04
CA TRP A 133 -16.56 5.34 -5.24
C TRP A 133 -18.01 4.91 -5.37
#